data_AF-B6JEA6-F1
#
_entry.id   AF-B6JEA6-F1
#
_cell.length_a   1.000
_cell.length_b   1.000
_cell.length_c   1.000
_cell.angle_alpha   90.00
_cell.angle_beta   90.00
_cell.angle_gamma   90.00
#
_symmetry.space_group_name_H-M   'P 1'
#
loop_
_entity.id
_entity.type
_entity.pdbx_description
1 polymer ?
#
loop_
_entity_poly.entity_id
_entity_poly.type
_entity_poly.pdbx_seq_one_letter_code
_entity_poly.pdbx_strand_id
1 'polypeptide(L)'
;MTKAPPTADDELKRTAREARRAEIRLEKAAKAKRKAAKEAKRKARAAAMERHAAIMAAQPHPQAHWDEEREAEARRIKKLKRQLERRTSKDKSPRWSIAEKPIKLPDPIQQPDLDSEEDPAPPPRPGLIPGTYRVVDAARLRGGLLDRPRLPAQWTARRVGERLIEAHAVLRRLPMNVCPKEFGAAWPSYRYEAGELAHQAGNQTLSIGRNVIARTATADEIARMNEALPWPMQFLSGGSGAETLNWWASHTEEYEHEKAPLGLLQVIADMLNAAKEAVR
;
A
#
# COMPACT_ATOMS: atom_id res chain seq x y z
N MET A 1 -38.24 -80.76 -26.81
CA MET A 1 -37.35 -80.46 -25.67
C MET A 1 -37.66 -79.06 -25.16
N THR A 2 -38.50 -78.95 -24.14
CA THR A 2 -38.88 -77.68 -23.50
C THR A 2 -37.78 -77.28 -22.52
N LYS A 3 -37.13 -76.13 -22.74
CA LYS A 3 -36.14 -75.59 -21.79
C LYS A 3 -36.85 -75.24 -20.49
N ALA A 4 -36.28 -75.69 -19.36
CA ALA A 4 -36.78 -75.36 -18.04
C ALA A 4 -36.81 -73.82 -17.85
N PRO A 5 -37.84 -73.28 -17.17
CA PRO A 5 -37.92 -71.85 -16.88
C PRO A 5 -36.71 -71.43 -16.03
N PRO A 6 -36.20 -70.21 -16.24
CA PRO A 6 -35.09 -69.68 -15.44
C PRO A 6 -35.46 -69.67 -13.97
N THR A 7 -34.52 -70.07 -13.12
CA THR A 7 -34.73 -70.03 -11.67
C THR A 7 -34.67 -68.58 -11.17
N ALA A 8 -35.32 -68.27 -10.05
CA ALA A 8 -35.28 -66.92 -9.46
C ALA A 8 -33.83 -66.43 -9.21
N ASP A 9 -32.91 -67.36 -8.90
CA ASP A 9 -31.48 -67.09 -8.76
C ASP A 9 -30.82 -66.64 -10.07
N ASP A 10 -31.29 -67.12 -11.22
CA ASP A 10 -30.79 -66.71 -12.53
C ASP A 10 -31.23 -65.28 -12.88
N GLU A 11 -32.43 -64.88 -12.47
CA GLU A 11 -32.93 -63.52 -12.65
C GLU A 11 -32.19 -62.52 -11.76
N LEU A 12 -31.93 -62.88 -10.49
CA LEU A 12 -31.10 -62.07 -9.59
C LEU A 12 -29.67 -61.92 -10.11
N LYS A 13 -29.07 -62.98 -10.66
CA LYS A 13 -27.74 -62.91 -11.27
C LYS A 13 -27.72 -62.03 -12.53
N ARG A 14 -28.80 -62.02 -13.33
CA ARG A 14 -28.92 -61.16 -14.52
C ARG A 14 -29.03 -59.69 -14.14
N THR A 15 -29.93 -59.36 -13.21
CA THR A 15 -30.11 -57.98 -12.72
C THR A 15 -28.85 -57.43 -12.08
N ALA A 16 -28.14 -58.24 -11.26
CA ALA A 16 -26.85 -57.84 -10.69
C ALA A 16 -25.77 -57.58 -11.76
N ARG A 17 -25.73 -58.40 -12.83
CA ARG A 17 -24.80 -58.18 -13.96
C ARG A 17 -25.15 -56.92 -14.75
N GLU A 18 -26.44 -56.62 -14.92
CA GLU A 18 -26.91 -55.41 -15.60
C GLU A 18 -26.62 -54.15 -14.80
N ALA A 19 -26.84 -54.17 -13.47
CA ALA A 19 -26.47 -53.10 -12.56
C ALA A 19 -24.96 -52.80 -12.63
N ARG A 20 -24.12 -53.83 -12.54
CA ARG A 20 -22.66 -53.68 -12.65
C ARG A 20 -22.23 -53.13 -14.01
N ARG A 21 -22.91 -53.51 -15.10
CA ARG A 21 -22.66 -52.95 -16.45
C ARG A 21 -23.08 -51.48 -16.53
N ALA A 22 -24.18 -51.09 -15.89
CA ALA A 22 -24.64 -49.71 -15.82
C ALA A 22 -23.65 -48.84 -15.04
N GLU A 23 -23.15 -49.32 -13.90
CA GLU A 23 -22.11 -48.64 -13.10
C GLU A 23 -20.83 -48.40 -13.92
N ILE A 24 -20.34 -49.43 -14.61
CA ILE A 24 -19.14 -49.32 -15.47
C ILE A 24 -19.37 -48.29 -16.59
N ARG A 25 -20.58 -48.23 -17.17
CA ARG A 25 -20.92 -47.23 -18.20
C ARG A 25 -20.94 -45.82 -17.62
N LEU A 26 -21.52 -45.62 -16.43
CA LEU A 26 -21.54 -44.33 -15.75
C LEU A 26 -20.12 -43.86 -15.38
N GLU A 27 -19.28 -44.76 -14.88
CA GLU A 27 -17.89 -44.45 -14.55
C GLU A 27 -17.09 -44.06 -15.81
N LYS A 28 -17.25 -44.80 -16.91
CA LYS A 28 -16.65 -44.47 -18.21
C LYS A 28 -17.13 -43.12 -18.73
N ALA A 29 -18.42 -42.83 -18.64
CA ALA A 29 -19.00 -41.55 -19.05
C ALA A 29 -18.45 -40.39 -18.20
N ALA A 30 -18.33 -40.57 -16.88
CA ALA A 30 -17.75 -39.58 -15.98
C ALA A 30 -16.26 -39.32 -16.30
N LYS A 31 -15.47 -40.38 -16.55
CA LYS A 31 -14.07 -40.25 -16.98
C LYS A 31 -13.96 -39.52 -18.33
N ALA A 32 -14.83 -39.80 -19.29
CA ALA A 32 -14.87 -39.11 -20.58
C ALA A 32 -15.20 -37.62 -20.41
N LYS A 33 -16.21 -37.27 -19.61
CA LYS A 33 -16.55 -35.86 -19.29
C LYS A 33 -15.38 -35.11 -18.65
N ARG A 34 -14.67 -35.75 -17.70
CA ARG A 34 -13.48 -35.16 -17.06
C ARG A 34 -12.35 -34.92 -18.07
N LYS A 35 -12.11 -35.85 -19.00
CA LYS A 35 -11.11 -35.67 -20.07
C LYS A 35 -11.49 -34.53 -21.02
N ALA A 36 -12.74 -34.48 -21.47
CA ALA A 36 -13.25 -33.41 -22.34
C ALA A 36 -13.15 -32.03 -21.66
N ALA A 37 -13.50 -31.93 -20.37
CA ALA A 37 -13.36 -30.68 -19.61
C ALA A 37 -11.90 -30.23 -19.48
N LYS A 38 -10.96 -31.16 -19.25
CA LYS A 38 -9.53 -30.84 -19.23
C LYS A 38 -9.03 -30.35 -20.58
N GLU A 39 -9.46 -30.97 -21.68
CA GLU A 39 -9.09 -30.54 -23.03
C GLU A 39 -9.67 -29.17 -23.39
N ALA A 40 -10.94 -28.92 -23.05
CA ALA A 40 -11.56 -27.61 -23.22
C ALA A 40 -10.81 -26.51 -22.45
N LYS A 41 -10.40 -26.79 -21.21
CA LYS A 41 -9.60 -25.84 -20.41
C LYS A 41 -8.22 -25.58 -21.03
N ARG A 42 -7.57 -26.61 -21.62
CA ARG A 42 -6.30 -26.44 -22.34
C ARG A 42 -6.47 -25.57 -23.59
N LYS A 43 -7.51 -25.81 -24.39
CA LYS A 43 -7.83 -25.01 -25.58
C LYS A 43 -8.15 -23.55 -25.21
N ALA A 44 -8.93 -23.33 -24.17
CA ALA A 44 -9.22 -21.97 -23.67
C ALA A 44 -7.96 -21.23 -23.21
N ARG A 45 -7.04 -21.92 -22.51
CA ARG A 45 -5.75 -21.34 -22.10
C ARG A 45 -4.86 -21.01 -23.31
N ALA A 46 -4.82 -21.87 -24.32
CA ALA A 46 -4.07 -21.60 -25.56
C ALA A 46 -4.63 -20.37 -26.29
N ALA A 47 -5.96 -20.30 -26.46
CA ALA A 47 -6.61 -19.14 -27.07
C ALA A 47 -6.39 -17.84 -26.27
N ALA A 48 -6.36 -17.91 -24.94
CA ALA A 48 -6.06 -16.75 -24.09
C ALA A 48 -4.59 -16.28 -24.27
N MET A 49 -3.64 -17.21 -24.38
CA MET A 49 -2.24 -16.89 -24.65
C MET A 49 -2.06 -16.26 -26.03
N GLU A 50 -2.75 -16.76 -27.05
CA GLU A 50 -2.74 -16.17 -28.40
C GLU A 50 -3.33 -14.76 -28.42
N ARG A 51 -4.45 -14.53 -27.72
CA ARG A 51 -5.01 -13.18 -27.57
C ARG A 51 -4.05 -12.23 -26.87
N HIS A 52 -3.38 -12.68 -25.82
CA HIS A 52 -2.38 -11.87 -25.13
C HIS A 52 -1.19 -11.56 -26.05
N ALA A 53 -0.70 -12.55 -26.80
CA ALA A 53 0.36 -12.35 -27.78
C ALA A 53 -0.04 -11.35 -28.87
N ALA A 54 -1.28 -11.41 -29.37
CA ALA A 54 -1.80 -10.44 -30.34
C ALA A 54 -1.89 -9.02 -29.76
N ILE A 55 -2.31 -8.86 -28.51
CA ILE A 55 -2.33 -7.56 -27.83
C ILE A 55 -0.91 -7.00 -27.69
N MET A 56 0.06 -7.84 -27.28
CA MET A 56 1.45 -7.42 -27.15
C MET A 56 2.08 -7.07 -28.50
N ALA A 57 1.73 -7.79 -29.57
CA ALA A 57 2.20 -7.49 -30.92
C ALA A 57 1.55 -6.23 -31.51
N ALA A 58 0.33 -5.89 -31.10
CA ALA A 58 -0.37 -4.68 -31.51
C ALA A 58 0.08 -3.43 -30.74
N GLN A 59 0.85 -3.58 -29.65
CA GLN A 59 1.40 -2.42 -28.96
C GLN A 59 2.48 -1.77 -29.83
N PRO A 60 2.44 -0.43 -30.00
CA PRO A 60 3.49 0.27 -30.73
C PRO A 60 4.83 -0.03 -30.06
N HIS A 61 5.84 -0.37 -30.87
CA HIS A 61 7.16 -0.72 -30.36
C HIS A 61 7.67 0.43 -29.46
N PRO A 62 8.07 0.16 -28.21
CA PRO A 62 8.43 1.22 -27.25
C PRO A 62 9.46 2.21 -27.82
N GLN A 63 10.38 1.69 -28.64
CA GLN A 63 11.39 2.50 -29.32
C GLN A 63 10.79 3.58 -30.22
N ALA A 64 9.72 3.30 -30.96
CA ALA A 64 9.08 4.28 -31.85
C ALA A 64 8.48 5.45 -31.05
N HIS A 65 7.85 5.16 -29.90
CA HIS A 65 7.37 6.19 -28.98
C HIS A 65 8.51 7.05 -28.43
N TRP A 66 9.61 6.43 -27.99
CA TRP A 66 10.78 7.16 -27.52
C TRP A 66 11.45 8.01 -28.60
N ASP A 67 11.45 7.55 -29.86
CA ASP A 67 11.96 8.31 -30.99
C ASP A 67 11.10 9.57 -31.25
N GLU A 68 9.78 9.42 -31.23
CA GLU A 68 8.83 10.55 -31.33
C GLU A 68 9.00 11.55 -30.18
N GLU A 69 9.15 11.07 -28.94
CA GLU A 69 9.38 11.92 -27.77
C GLU A 69 10.72 12.67 -27.87
N ARG A 70 11.80 11.99 -28.28
CA ARG A 70 13.11 12.63 -28.48
C ARG A 70 13.06 13.72 -29.54
N GLU A 71 12.33 13.49 -30.64
CA GLU A 71 12.10 14.52 -31.65
C GLU A 71 11.29 15.71 -31.10
N ALA A 72 10.22 15.43 -30.35
CA ALA A 72 9.39 16.47 -29.74
C ALA A 72 10.19 17.31 -28.73
N GLU A 73 11.03 16.67 -27.92
CA GLU A 73 11.88 17.34 -26.94
C GLU A 73 12.96 18.18 -27.63
N ALA A 74 13.60 17.66 -28.69
CA ALA A 74 14.54 18.43 -29.50
C ALA A 74 13.89 19.69 -30.08
N ARG A 75 12.64 19.61 -30.56
CA ARG A 75 11.86 20.76 -31.03
C ARG A 75 11.58 21.75 -29.90
N ARG A 76 11.25 21.27 -28.69
CA ARG A 76 11.00 22.10 -27.50
C ARG A 76 12.25 22.84 -27.05
N ILE A 77 13.39 22.15 -26.97
CA ILE A 77 14.70 22.74 -26.62
C ILE A 77 15.08 23.81 -27.65
N LYS A 78 14.92 23.54 -28.95
CA LYS A 78 15.19 24.51 -30.01
C LYS A 78 14.32 25.78 -29.86
N LYS A 79 13.04 25.62 -29.51
CA LYS A 79 12.11 26.73 -29.26
C LYS A 79 12.55 27.57 -28.05
N LEU A 80 12.95 26.92 -26.95
CA LEU A 80 13.44 27.59 -25.74
C LEU A 80 14.75 28.36 -25.99
N LYS A 81 15.71 27.76 -26.72
CA LYS A 81 16.95 28.44 -27.12
C LYS A 81 16.65 29.72 -27.92
N ARG A 82 15.76 29.63 -28.92
CA ARG A 82 15.33 30.80 -29.71
C ARG A 82 14.64 31.87 -28.87
N GLN A 83 13.87 31.48 -27.84
CA GLN A 83 13.25 32.44 -26.91
C GLN A 83 14.29 33.13 -26.02
N LEU A 84 15.29 32.40 -25.53
CA LEU A 84 16.39 32.96 -24.75
C LEU A 84 17.19 33.96 -25.59
N GLU A 85 17.58 33.61 -26.83
CA GLU A 85 18.27 34.53 -27.75
C GLU A 85 17.48 35.81 -28.03
N ARG A 86 16.15 35.71 -28.13
CA ARG A 86 15.26 36.88 -28.27
C ARG A 86 15.22 37.75 -27.01
N ARG A 87 15.29 37.16 -25.82
CA ARG A 87 15.34 37.90 -24.55
C ARG A 87 16.69 38.58 -24.37
N THR A 88 17.79 37.86 -24.60
CA THR A 88 19.15 38.41 -24.45
C THR A 88 19.47 39.50 -25.47
N SER A 89 18.90 39.45 -26.68
CA SER A 89 19.00 40.54 -27.66
C SER A 89 18.15 41.76 -27.28
N LYS A 90 17.02 41.58 -26.60
CA LYS A 90 16.16 42.67 -26.11
C LYS A 90 16.71 43.37 -24.86
N ASP A 91 17.43 42.62 -24.00
CA ASP A 91 18.12 43.14 -22.80
C ASP A 91 19.42 43.92 -23.10
N LYS A 92 19.81 44.08 -24.37
CA LYS A 92 20.87 45.01 -24.77
C LYS A 92 20.42 46.48 -24.78
N SER A 93 19.18 46.77 -24.40
CA SER A 93 18.79 48.14 -24.04
C SER A 93 19.66 48.56 -22.84
N PRO A 94 20.17 49.82 -22.81
CA PRO A 94 21.09 50.26 -21.78
C PRO A 94 20.39 50.12 -20.44
N ARG A 95 20.77 49.08 -19.70
CA ARG A 95 20.36 48.82 -18.33
C ARG A 95 20.73 50.07 -17.58
N TRP A 96 19.73 50.90 -17.22
CA TRP A 96 19.94 51.99 -16.29
C TRP A 96 20.61 51.36 -15.09
N SER A 97 21.89 51.69 -14.92
CA SER A 97 22.69 51.24 -13.80
C SER A 97 21.96 51.71 -12.57
N ILE A 98 21.26 50.78 -11.92
CA ILE A 98 20.82 50.94 -10.54
C ILE A 98 22.14 51.00 -9.79
N ALA A 99 22.66 52.23 -9.66
CA ALA A 99 23.83 52.55 -8.90
C ALA A 99 23.70 51.81 -7.57
N GLU A 100 24.72 51.02 -7.29
CA GLU A 100 24.92 50.23 -6.10
C GLU A 100 24.66 51.10 -4.87
N LYS A 101 23.41 51.14 -4.40
CA LYS A 101 23.14 51.65 -3.07
C LYS A 101 23.58 50.53 -2.13
N PRO A 102 24.61 50.72 -1.31
CA PRO A 102 25.04 49.71 -0.36
C PRO A 102 23.85 49.37 0.53
N ILE A 103 23.40 48.12 0.45
CA ILE A 103 22.36 47.60 1.32
C ILE A 103 22.99 47.59 2.72
N LYS A 104 22.59 48.55 3.57
CA LYS A 104 22.96 48.54 4.99
C LYS A 104 22.32 47.30 5.60
N LEU A 105 23.13 46.30 5.92
CA LEU A 105 22.68 45.19 6.73
C LEU A 105 22.30 45.73 8.12
N PRO A 106 21.16 45.31 8.69
CA PRO A 106 20.79 45.68 10.05
C PRO A 106 21.81 45.14 11.04
N ASP A 107 21.99 45.87 12.15
CA ASP A 107 22.97 45.53 13.18
C ASP A 107 22.74 44.10 13.73
N PRO A 108 23.83 43.37 14.06
CA PRO A 108 23.73 42.02 14.60
C PRO A 108 22.91 42.00 15.89
N ILE A 109 21.92 41.11 15.94
CA ILE A 109 21.05 40.92 17.10
C ILE A 109 21.93 40.52 18.29
N GLN A 110 22.03 41.40 19.28
CA GLN A 110 22.71 41.09 20.55
C GLN A 110 21.91 40.00 21.26
N GLN A 111 22.52 38.83 21.45
CA GLN A 111 21.95 37.79 22.28
C GLN A 111 22.10 38.21 23.75
N PRO A 112 21.03 38.21 24.55
CA PRO A 112 21.13 38.52 25.98
C PRO A 112 21.93 37.43 26.69
N ASP A 113 22.86 37.86 27.55
CA ASP A 113 23.69 36.98 28.38
C ASP A 113 22.79 36.13 29.31
N LEU A 114 22.96 34.81 29.22
CA LEU A 114 22.14 33.77 29.83
C LEU A 114 22.56 33.45 31.28
N ASP A 115 22.90 34.46 32.08
CA ASP A 115 23.34 34.28 33.48
C ASP A 115 22.39 35.02 34.43
N SER A 116 21.22 34.44 34.74
CA SER A 116 20.36 34.85 35.88
C SER A 116 19.40 33.73 36.29
N GLU A 117 19.57 33.24 37.52
CA GLU A 117 18.87 32.11 38.17
C GLU A 117 17.43 32.38 38.66
N GLU A 118 16.61 33.12 37.93
CA GLU A 118 15.20 33.30 38.33
C GLU A 118 14.34 33.29 37.08
N ASP A 119 13.64 32.18 36.81
CA ASP A 119 12.69 32.05 35.71
C ASP A 119 11.61 33.14 35.86
N PRO A 120 11.70 34.27 35.14
CA PRO A 120 10.69 35.29 35.23
C PRO A 120 9.45 34.77 34.52
N ALA A 121 8.27 35.06 35.07
CA ALA A 121 7.00 34.73 34.42
C ALA A 121 7.08 35.11 32.93
N PRO A 122 6.72 34.18 32.01
CA PRO A 122 7.02 34.32 30.59
C PRO A 122 6.49 35.66 30.09
N PRO A 123 7.31 36.48 29.40
CA PRO A 123 6.90 37.81 28.99
C PRO A 123 5.63 37.73 28.13
N PRO A 124 4.69 38.68 28.30
CA PRO A 124 3.48 38.71 27.51
C PRO A 124 3.88 38.82 26.04
N ARG A 125 3.60 37.78 25.25
CA ARG A 125 3.96 37.72 23.83
C ARG A 125 3.14 38.80 23.08
N PRO A 126 3.76 39.86 22.56
CA PRO A 126 3.03 40.92 21.86
C PRO A 126 2.42 40.34 20.58
N GLY A 127 1.09 40.41 20.46
CA GLY A 127 0.32 39.91 19.31
C GLY A 127 -0.72 38.83 19.62
N LEU A 128 -0.75 38.28 20.84
CA LEU A 128 -1.85 37.42 21.29
C LEU A 128 -2.81 38.21 22.18
N ILE A 129 -4.06 38.37 21.72
CA ILE A 129 -5.12 39.04 22.48
C ILE A 129 -5.37 38.27 23.78
N PRO A 130 -5.32 38.92 24.96
CA PRO A 130 -5.69 38.29 26.23
C PRO A 130 -7.12 37.74 26.12
N GLY A 131 -7.28 36.42 26.21
CA GLY A 131 -8.57 35.73 26.12
C GLY A 131 -8.82 34.88 24.87
N THR A 132 -7.93 34.90 23.86
CA THR A 132 -8.06 34.01 22.68
C THR A 132 -7.32 32.68 22.82
N TYR A 133 -6.39 32.56 23.78
CA TYR A 133 -5.77 31.29 24.11
C TYR A 133 -6.60 30.57 25.17
N ARG A 134 -7.39 29.58 24.74
CA ARG A 134 -7.79 28.50 25.66
C ARG A 134 -6.56 27.63 25.88
N VAL A 135 -6.11 27.54 27.13
CA VAL A 135 -5.26 26.42 27.55
C VAL A 135 -6.04 25.16 27.21
N VAL A 136 -5.61 24.45 26.18
CA VAL A 136 -6.25 23.19 25.80
C VAL A 136 -5.87 22.22 26.90
N ASP A 137 -6.86 21.75 27.65
CA ASP A 137 -6.69 20.71 28.66
C ASP A 137 -5.85 19.57 28.08
N ALA A 138 -4.76 19.19 28.75
CA ALA A 138 -3.94 18.06 28.32
C ALA A 138 -4.77 16.76 28.21
N ALA A 139 -5.87 16.67 28.96
CA ALA A 139 -6.86 15.60 28.84
C ALA A 139 -7.64 15.60 27.51
N ARG A 140 -7.84 16.77 26.87
CA ARG A 140 -8.45 16.91 25.53
C ARG A 140 -7.46 16.67 24.38
N LEU A 141 -6.16 16.69 24.67
CA LEU A 141 -5.10 16.27 23.76
C LEU A 141 -4.86 14.74 23.76
N ARG A 142 -5.60 13.99 24.61
CA ARG A 142 -5.70 12.53 24.52
C ARG A 142 -6.45 12.17 23.23
N GLY A 143 -5.73 11.64 22.25
CA GLY A 143 -6.28 11.37 20.91
C GLY A 143 -5.34 11.64 19.73
N GLY A 144 -4.12 12.14 19.94
CA GLY A 144 -3.15 12.11 18.83
C GLY A 144 -1.81 12.80 18.98
N LEU A 145 -1.67 13.84 19.82
CA LEU A 145 -0.40 14.60 19.90
C LEU A 145 0.45 14.24 21.13
N LEU A 146 -0.18 13.90 22.27
CA LEU A 146 0.50 13.45 23.49
C LEU A 146 0.35 11.96 23.78
N ASP A 147 -0.60 11.28 23.13
CA ASP A 147 -0.73 9.82 23.11
C ASP A 147 0.21 9.20 22.07
N ARG A 148 1.50 9.55 22.12
CA ARG A 148 2.50 8.62 21.60
C ARG A 148 2.36 7.39 22.48
N PRO A 149 1.94 6.21 21.97
CA PRO A 149 1.87 5.02 22.81
C PRO A 149 3.28 4.81 23.34
N ARG A 150 3.49 5.08 24.63
CA ARG A 150 4.80 4.93 25.28
C ARG A 150 5.25 3.49 25.02
N LEU A 151 6.52 3.32 24.64
CA LEU A 151 7.13 2.01 24.54
C LEU A 151 6.76 1.23 25.82
N PRO A 152 6.19 0.02 25.69
CA PRO A 152 5.73 -0.70 26.85
C PRO A 152 6.88 -0.96 27.81
N ALA A 153 6.57 -1.01 29.11
CA ALA A 153 7.56 -1.38 30.13
C ALA A 153 8.15 -2.77 29.82
N GLN A 154 7.31 -3.69 29.34
CA GLN A 154 7.66 -5.04 28.92
C GLN A 154 6.90 -5.41 27.64
N TRP A 155 7.58 -6.06 26.70
CA TRP A 155 6.97 -6.62 25.50
C TRP A 155 6.30 -7.95 25.82
N THR A 156 5.07 -8.11 25.35
CA THR A 156 4.30 -9.36 25.43
C THR A 156 3.92 -9.79 24.02
N ALA A 157 3.68 -11.09 23.80
CA ALA A 157 3.29 -11.62 22.49
C ALA A 157 2.10 -10.85 21.87
N ARG A 158 1.10 -10.50 22.69
CA ARG A 158 -0.05 -9.70 22.27
C ARG A 158 0.36 -8.33 21.74
N ARG A 159 1.18 -7.58 22.49
CA ARG A 159 1.63 -6.24 22.09
C ARG A 159 2.48 -6.26 20.82
N VAL A 160 3.32 -7.29 20.68
CA VAL A 160 4.10 -7.50 19.45
C VAL A 160 3.16 -7.77 18.27
N GLY A 161 2.15 -8.60 18.46
CA GLY A 161 1.14 -8.89 17.43
C GLY A 161 0.34 -7.66 17.02
N GLU A 162 -0.20 -6.91 17.99
CA GLU A 162 -0.92 -5.64 17.74
C GLU A 162 -0.04 -4.66 16.97
N ARG A 163 1.26 -4.58 17.31
CA ARG A 163 2.20 -3.68 16.65
C ARG A 163 2.53 -4.10 15.22
N LEU A 164 2.65 -5.40 14.95
CA LEU A 164 2.85 -5.91 13.59
C LEU A 164 1.61 -5.69 12.71
N ILE A 165 0.41 -5.89 13.28
CA ILE A 165 -0.86 -5.58 12.59
C ILE A 165 -0.93 -4.07 12.28
N GLU A 166 -0.63 -3.20 13.25
CA GLU A 166 -0.55 -1.74 13.04
C GLU A 166 0.43 -1.40 11.91
N ALA A 167 1.63 -2.00 11.92
CA ALA A 167 2.65 -1.78 10.90
C ALA A 167 2.15 -2.17 9.50
N HIS A 168 1.53 -3.34 9.34
CA HIS A 168 0.97 -3.75 8.04
C HIS A 168 -0.23 -2.89 7.61
N ALA A 169 -1.06 -2.42 8.55
CA ALA A 169 -2.14 -1.48 8.27
C ALA A 169 -1.61 -0.11 7.81
N VAL A 170 -0.50 0.37 8.38
CA VAL A 170 0.21 1.57 7.93
C VAL A 170 0.81 1.34 6.55
N LEU A 171 1.47 0.21 6.33
CA LEU A 171 2.08 -0.14 5.05
C LEU A 171 1.07 -0.16 3.90
N ARG A 172 -0.16 -0.65 4.15
CA ARG A 172 -1.28 -0.61 3.19
C ARG A 172 -1.77 0.80 2.86
N ARG A 173 -1.66 1.73 3.81
CA ARG A 173 -2.05 3.14 3.65
C ARG A 173 -0.96 3.98 3.00
N LEU A 174 0.29 3.53 3.07
CA LEU A 174 1.37 4.20 2.37
C LEU A 174 1.11 4.16 0.86
N PRO A 175 1.40 5.24 0.13
CA PRO A 175 1.54 5.14 -1.31
C PRO A 175 2.71 4.18 -1.53
N MET A 176 2.44 2.89 -1.73
CA MET A 176 3.48 1.98 -2.15
C MET A 176 4.07 2.62 -3.40
N ASN A 177 5.38 2.83 -3.41
CA ASN A 177 6.10 3.09 -4.65
C ASN A 177 5.77 1.91 -5.54
N VAL A 178 4.74 2.06 -6.36
CA VAL A 178 4.57 1.31 -7.57
C VAL A 178 5.81 1.71 -8.36
N CYS A 179 6.93 1.01 -8.12
CA CYS A 179 7.99 0.88 -9.11
C CYS A 179 7.25 0.77 -10.44
N PRO A 180 7.56 1.61 -11.44
CA PRO A 180 6.64 1.93 -12.52
C PRO A 180 6.19 0.64 -13.18
N LYS A 181 5.05 0.12 -12.73
CA LYS A 181 4.55 -1.18 -13.22
C LYS A 181 3.93 -0.99 -14.59
N GLU A 182 3.77 0.27 -14.99
CA GLU A 182 3.44 0.75 -16.32
C GLU A 182 4.19 2.09 -16.51
N PHE A 183 5.24 2.10 -17.33
CA PHE A 183 5.62 3.31 -18.06
C PHE A 183 4.45 3.65 -18.99
N GLY A 184 3.42 4.29 -18.44
CA GLY A 184 2.14 4.43 -19.13
C GLY A 184 1.19 5.47 -18.53
N ALA A 185 1.68 6.41 -17.74
CA ALA A 185 1.05 7.72 -17.52
C ALA A 185 1.98 8.57 -16.64
N ALA A 186 2.83 9.38 -17.26
CA ALA A 186 3.58 10.45 -16.57
C ALA A 186 2.68 11.60 -16.08
N TRP A 187 1.36 11.45 -16.22
CA TRP A 187 0.38 12.41 -15.73
C TRP A 187 -0.02 12.04 -14.30
N PRO A 188 0.03 12.99 -13.34
CA PRO A 188 -0.58 12.79 -12.04
C PRO A 188 -2.01 12.28 -12.25
N SER A 189 -2.42 11.23 -11.54
CA SER A 189 -3.82 10.85 -11.52
C SER A 189 -4.62 12.06 -11.08
N TYR A 190 -5.45 12.59 -11.98
CA TYR A 190 -6.36 13.69 -11.65
C TYR A 190 -7.27 13.16 -10.54
N ARG A 191 -7.04 13.62 -9.31
CA ARG A 191 -7.94 13.32 -8.20
C ARG A 191 -9.17 14.17 -8.44
N TYR A 192 -10.22 13.56 -8.97
CA TYR A 192 -11.52 14.22 -9.10
C TYR A 192 -11.93 14.80 -7.75
N GLU A 193 -12.23 16.08 -7.72
CA GLU A 193 -12.83 16.68 -6.53
C GLU A 193 -14.23 16.11 -6.32
N ALA A 194 -14.71 16.10 -5.08
CA ALA A 194 -16.01 15.51 -4.73
C ALA A 194 -17.17 16.09 -5.56
N GLY A 195 -17.06 17.35 -5.98
CA GLY A 195 -18.01 17.99 -6.88
C GLY A 195 -18.01 17.40 -8.30
N GLU A 196 -16.85 17.06 -8.86
CA GLU A 196 -16.75 16.47 -10.20
C GLU A 196 -17.29 15.04 -10.25
N LEU A 197 -17.03 14.24 -9.20
CA LEU A 197 -17.61 12.90 -9.07
C LEU A 197 -19.14 12.95 -8.93
N ALA A 198 -19.67 13.94 -8.21
CA ALA A 198 -21.11 14.15 -8.09
C ALA A 198 -21.78 14.53 -9.41
N HIS A 199 -21.09 15.33 -10.24
CA HIS A 199 -21.57 15.67 -11.57
C HIS A 199 -21.53 14.51 -12.57
N GLN A 200 -20.52 13.63 -12.51
CA GLN A 200 -20.43 12.45 -13.39
C GLN A 200 -21.36 11.29 -13.00
N ALA A 201 -21.60 11.12 -11.70
CA ALA A 201 -22.37 9.99 -11.15
C ALA A 201 -23.89 10.10 -11.35
N GLY A 202 -24.39 11.29 -11.68
CA GLY A 202 -25.80 11.64 -11.55
C GLY A 202 -26.22 11.60 -10.06
N ASN A 203 -27.16 12.46 -9.68
CA ASN A 203 -27.55 12.72 -8.28
C ASN A 203 -28.04 11.50 -7.44
N GLN A 204 -27.94 10.26 -7.92
CA GLN A 204 -28.52 9.07 -7.28
C GLN A 204 -27.54 7.93 -6.94
N THR A 205 -26.27 7.96 -7.37
CA THR A 205 -25.33 6.84 -7.07
C THR A 205 -24.34 7.12 -5.93
N LEU A 206 -24.38 8.31 -5.32
CA LEU A 206 -23.46 8.71 -4.25
C LEU A 206 -23.89 8.32 -2.83
N SER A 207 -25.04 7.67 -2.64
CA SER A 207 -25.59 7.45 -1.30
C SER A 207 -25.04 6.22 -0.56
N ILE A 208 -24.10 5.46 -1.12
CA ILE A 208 -23.61 4.23 -0.46
C ILE A 208 -22.08 4.15 -0.55
N GLY A 209 -21.38 4.85 0.35
CA GLY A 209 -20.09 4.37 0.86
C GLY A 209 -18.79 5.11 0.53
N ARG A 210 -18.77 6.43 0.24
CA ARG A 210 -17.51 7.09 -0.20
C ARG A 210 -17.12 8.44 0.40
N ASN A 211 -17.60 8.79 1.60
CA ASN A 211 -16.99 9.88 2.38
C ASN A 211 -15.96 9.35 3.40
N VAL A 212 -15.05 8.47 2.96
CA VAL A 212 -13.86 8.13 3.75
C VAL A 212 -12.72 8.97 3.17
N ILE A 213 -12.42 10.10 3.79
CA ILE A 213 -11.16 10.79 3.54
C ILE A 213 -10.06 9.78 3.85
N ALA A 214 -9.35 9.33 2.82
CA ALA A 214 -8.25 8.39 2.98
C ALA A 214 -7.17 9.06 3.85
N ARG A 215 -7.18 8.75 5.14
CA ARG A 215 -6.24 9.32 6.11
C ARG A 215 -4.85 8.81 5.75
N THR A 216 -4.01 9.70 5.23
CA THR A 216 -2.60 9.42 4.95
C THR A 216 -1.91 9.00 6.24
N ALA A 217 -0.97 8.05 6.14
CA ALA A 217 -0.15 7.66 7.28
C ALA A 217 0.66 8.88 7.77
N THR A 218 0.65 9.08 9.08
CA THR A 218 1.43 10.13 9.76
C THR A 218 2.90 9.72 9.87
N ALA A 219 3.82 10.69 10.01
CA ALA A 219 5.25 10.40 10.13
C ALA A 219 5.56 9.47 11.31
N ASP A 220 4.85 9.60 12.43
CA ASP A 220 5.00 8.75 13.60
C ASP A 220 4.52 7.31 13.34
N GLU A 221 3.42 7.13 12.62
CA GLU A 221 2.96 5.79 12.21
C GLU A 221 4.00 5.11 11.32
N ILE A 222 4.63 5.87 10.42
CA ILE A 222 5.68 5.37 9.51
C ILE A 222 6.93 4.98 10.29
N ALA A 223 7.37 5.81 11.24
CA ALA A 223 8.53 5.49 12.07
C ALA A 223 8.31 4.19 12.86
N ARG A 224 7.11 4.01 13.44
CA ARG A 224 6.72 2.81 14.20
C ARG A 224 6.59 1.57 13.32
N MET A 225 6.08 1.74 12.11
CA MET A 225 6.05 0.69 11.10
C MET A 225 7.48 0.25 10.73
N ASN A 226 8.39 1.19 10.45
CA ASN A 226 9.77 0.90 10.10
C ASN A 226 10.55 0.19 11.22
N GLU A 227 10.21 0.47 12.48
CA GLU A 227 10.76 -0.24 13.63
C GLU A 227 10.26 -1.69 13.70
N ALA A 228 8.96 -1.92 13.44
CA ALA A 228 8.33 -3.23 13.67
C ALA A 228 8.45 -4.22 12.50
N LEU A 229 8.42 -3.74 11.25
CA LEU A 229 8.49 -4.61 10.05
C LEU A 229 9.73 -5.52 10.00
N PRO A 230 10.92 -5.11 10.47
CA PRO A 230 12.10 -5.98 10.49
C PRO A 230 12.06 -7.09 11.54
N TRP A 231 11.26 -6.97 12.60
CA TRP A 231 11.31 -7.89 13.75
C TRP A 231 11.20 -9.37 13.37
N PRO A 232 10.27 -9.80 12.50
CA PRO A 232 10.15 -11.21 12.14
C PRO A 232 11.44 -11.74 11.50
N MET A 233 12.10 -10.95 10.64
CA MET A 233 13.36 -11.35 10.00
C MET A 233 14.56 -11.30 10.95
N GLN A 234 14.55 -10.37 11.90
CA GLN A 234 15.65 -10.19 12.86
C GLN A 234 15.68 -11.27 13.93
N PHE A 235 14.51 -11.65 14.46
CA PHE A 235 14.43 -12.53 15.64
C PHE A 235 14.04 -13.97 15.33
N LEU A 236 13.39 -14.24 14.19
CA LEU A 236 13.06 -15.61 13.77
C LEU A 236 14.10 -16.05 12.74
N SER A 237 15.18 -16.66 13.23
CA SER A 237 16.25 -17.25 12.41
C SER A 237 15.76 -18.48 11.64
N GLY A 238 14.95 -18.24 10.60
CA GLY A 238 14.34 -19.27 9.76
C GLY A 238 13.22 -18.66 8.93
N GLY A 239 13.41 -18.59 7.60
CA GLY A 239 12.51 -17.86 6.70
C GLY A 239 11.02 -18.25 6.83
N SER A 240 10.71 -19.52 7.10
CA SER A 240 9.33 -20.00 7.21
C SER A 240 8.54 -19.38 8.37
N GLY A 241 9.19 -19.12 9.52
CA GLY A 241 8.55 -18.48 10.67
C GLY A 241 8.24 -17.01 10.40
N ALA A 242 9.21 -16.29 9.83
CA ALA A 242 9.05 -14.89 9.45
C ALA A 242 7.97 -14.71 8.37
N GLU A 243 7.95 -15.58 7.35
CA GLU A 243 6.93 -15.57 6.30
C GLU A 243 5.51 -15.81 6.85
N THR A 244 5.35 -16.80 7.73
CA THR A 244 4.05 -17.13 8.35
C THR A 244 3.53 -15.95 9.17
N LEU A 245 4.41 -15.33 9.96
CA LEU A 245 4.04 -14.19 10.81
C LEU A 245 3.69 -12.95 9.99
N ASN A 246 4.47 -12.63 8.95
CA ASN A 246 4.18 -11.52 8.03
C ASN A 246 2.87 -11.75 7.24
N TRP A 247 2.65 -12.99 6.79
CA TRP A 247 1.40 -13.34 6.12
C TRP A 247 0.20 -13.14 7.03
N TRP A 248 0.29 -13.57 8.30
CA TRP A 248 -0.76 -13.38 9.30
C TRP A 248 -0.98 -11.92 9.69
N ALA A 249 0.07 -11.08 9.74
CA ALA A 249 -0.04 -9.68 10.16
C ALA A 249 -0.52 -8.73 9.04
N SER A 250 -0.16 -8.99 7.78
CA SER A 250 -1.02 -8.62 6.64
C SER A 250 -2.32 -9.44 6.75
N HIS A 251 -3.38 -9.33 5.98
CA HIS A 251 -4.66 -10.07 6.16
C HIS A 251 -5.45 -9.88 7.47
N THR A 252 -4.82 -9.70 8.64
CA THR A 252 -5.52 -9.45 9.91
C THR A 252 -5.71 -7.95 10.13
N GLU A 253 -6.90 -7.52 10.53
CA GLU A 253 -7.21 -6.11 10.84
C GLU A 253 -7.19 -5.83 12.35
N GLU A 254 -7.53 -6.83 13.16
CA GLU A 254 -7.55 -6.75 14.62
C GLU A 254 -6.90 -7.98 15.25
N TYR A 255 -6.30 -7.82 16.43
CA TYR A 255 -5.62 -8.93 17.10
C TYR A 255 -6.62 -9.98 17.61
N GLU A 256 -6.68 -11.12 16.92
CA GLU A 256 -7.45 -12.29 17.34
C GLU A 256 -6.52 -13.34 17.96
N HIS A 257 -6.64 -13.54 19.28
CA HIS A 257 -5.74 -14.41 20.04
C HIS A 257 -5.73 -15.86 19.54
N GLU A 258 -6.88 -16.39 19.10
CA GLU A 258 -7.04 -17.78 18.66
C GLU A 258 -6.32 -18.10 17.34
N LYS A 259 -6.19 -17.10 16.46
CA LYS A 259 -5.55 -17.25 15.14
C LYS A 259 -4.11 -16.77 15.12
N ALA A 260 -3.67 -16.13 16.20
CA ALA A 260 -2.33 -15.58 16.29
C ALA A 260 -1.27 -16.68 16.41
N PRO A 261 -0.13 -16.59 15.69
CA PRO A 261 0.99 -17.50 15.86
C PRO A 261 1.75 -17.17 17.16
N LEU A 262 1.14 -17.49 18.31
CA LEU A 262 1.58 -17.08 19.64
C LEU A 262 3.02 -17.47 19.96
N GLY A 263 3.45 -18.67 19.54
CA GLY A 263 4.82 -19.13 19.76
C GLY A 263 5.86 -18.22 19.08
N LEU A 264 5.61 -17.80 17.85
CA LEU A 264 6.51 -16.90 17.12
C LEU A 264 6.50 -15.49 17.71
N LEU A 265 5.33 -15.00 18.10
CA LEU A 265 5.17 -13.70 18.76
C LEU A 265 5.86 -13.65 20.13
N GLN A 266 5.81 -14.75 20.88
CA GLN A 266 6.46 -14.87 22.18
C GLN A 266 7.98 -14.83 22.05
N VAL A 267 8.56 -15.56 21.07
CA VAL A 267 10.01 -15.52 20.79
C VAL A 267 10.46 -14.08 20.50
N ILE A 268 9.72 -13.34 19.68
CA ILE A 268 10.05 -11.93 19.40
C ILE A 268 9.94 -11.08 20.67
N ALA A 269 8.90 -11.27 21.48
CA ALA A 269 8.72 -10.52 22.72
C ALA A 269 9.87 -10.74 23.70
N ASP A 270 10.31 -11.99 23.86
CA ASP A 270 11.42 -12.36 24.75
C ASP A 270 12.74 -11.75 24.26
N MET A 271 13.01 -11.80 22.96
CA MET A 271 14.22 -11.21 22.36
C MET A 271 14.22 -9.68 22.46
N LEU A 272 13.07 -9.01 22.29
CA LEU A 272 12.95 -7.56 22.47
C LEU A 272 13.17 -7.14 23.93
N ASN A 273 12.69 -7.93 24.89
CA ASN A 273 12.93 -7.69 26.31
C ASN A 273 14.42 -7.88 26.64
N ALA A 274 15.06 -8.94 26.14
CA ALA A 274 16.48 -9.18 26.32
C ALA A 274 17.34 -8.06 25.71
N ALA A 275 17.00 -7.58 24.51
CA ALA A 275 17.69 -6.46 23.86
C ALA A 275 17.56 -5.16 24.66
N LYS A 276 16.41 -4.92 25.30
CA LYS A 276 16.18 -3.74 26.15
C LYS A 276 17.02 -3.78 27.43
N GLU A 277 17.26 -4.97 27.98
CA GLU A 277 18.15 -5.15 29.13
C GLU A 277 19.60 -4.88 28.78
N ALA A 278 20.06 -5.25 27.57
CA ALA A 278 21.43 -5.01 27.13
C ALA A 278 21.82 -3.53 26.92
N VAL A 279 20.85 -2.64 26.75
CA VAL A 279 21.06 -1.19 26.52
C VAL A 279 21.02 -0.39 27.84
N ARG A 280 20.59 -1.01 28.95
CA ARG A 280 20.55 -0.38 30.28
C ARG A 280 21.85 -0.57 31.02
#